data_AF-A0A3A6NWZ8-F1
#
_entry.id   AF-A0A3A6NWZ8-F1
#
_cell.length_a   1.000
_cell.length_b   1.000
_cell.length_c   1.000
_cell.angle_alpha   90.00
_cell.angle_beta   90.00
_cell.angle_gamma   90.00
#
_symmetry.space_group_name_H-M   'P 1'
#
loop_
_entity.id
_entity.type
_entity.pdbx_description
1 polymer ?
#
loop_
_entity_poly.entity_id
_entity_poly.type
_entity_poly.pdbx_seq_one_letter_code
_entity_poly.pdbx_strand_id
1 'polypeptide(L)'
;MKARRNLLYLLLLICLAGFFLVGGCLQEFLPRELRQKEEPELIIPGEERQEQFNKEREKLPEGVLYLQVYFLEGRGDYLLPVTIALPWTEGVARAALEKLIEGPTPAQEMRFGLSSPVPPTTEVLGITIRDGLAKLDLSGSFLSYDPGEERSVLNSIVFTLLQFPTVKDVQLLVEGIAPEVFPGGTPGKGAFSRERGINPEVTEDISNFEDIQLVTLYFCTVLGDNHIFYVPVSRVVAGNEDIFKVTIEELLKGPRPGGFLFNELPAGTKLLNFTLKEGTLLVNFSRELLNYKGGLSGEKNILSQVVLTLTEIPGVEQVQLLIEGKNTILNYGTSFQEPLLRPLLINPLL
;
A
#
# COMPACT_ATOMS: atom_id res chain seq x y z
N MET A 1 -1.44 -49.04 64.41
CA MET A 1 -1.40 -48.58 63.00
C MET A 1 -2.28 -47.37 62.68
N LYS A 2 -3.47 -47.19 63.30
CA LYS A 2 -4.34 -46.01 63.02
C LYS A 2 -3.76 -44.65 63.50
N ALA A 3 -3.05 -44.60 64.62
CA ALA A 3 -2.52 -43.35 65.17
C ALA A 3 -1.41 -42.70 64.31
N ARG A 4 -0.53 -43.50 63.70
CA ARG A 4 0.52 -42.99 62.79
C ARG A 4 -0.03 -42.45 61.48
N ARG A 5 -1.17 -42.98 61.01
CA ARG A 5 -1.83 -42.53 59.78
C ARG A 5 -2.50 -41.17 59.98
N ASN A 6 -3.11 -40.93 61.14
CA ASN A 6 -3.74 -39.65 61.46
C ASN A 6 -2.71 -38.53 61.73
N LEU A 7 -1.55 -38.87 62.28
CA LEU A 7 -0.44 -37.92 62.45
C LEU A 7 0.16 -37.48 61.09
N LEU A 8 0.22 -38.40 60.13
CA LEU A 8 0.71 -38.10 58.77
C LEU A 8 -0.26 -37.16 58.03
N TYR A 9 -1.57 -37.37 58.15
CA TYR A 9 -2.57 -36.48 57.56
C TYR A 9 -2.59 -35.08 58.21
N LEU A 10 -2.37 -35.01 59.53
CA LEU A 10 -2.28 -33.72 60.24
C LEU A 10 -1.05 -32.92 59.80
N LEU A 11 0.11 -33.58 59.62
CA LEU A 11 1.32 -32.96 59.08
C LEU A 11 1.15 -32.52 57.62
N LEU A 12 0.47 -33.31 56.79
CA LEU A 12 0.20 -32.94 55.40
C LEU A 12 -0.74 -31.72 55.28
N LEU A 13 -1.71 -31.61 56.18
CA LEU A 13 -2.66 -30.48 56.22
C LEU A 13 -1.99 -29.18 56.70
N ILE A 14 -1.03 -29.28 57.63
CA ILE A 14 -0.23 -28.14 58.10
C ILE A 14 0.75 -27.68 57.00
N CYS A 15 1.34 -28.60 56.22
CA CYS A 15 2.16 -28.26 55.07
C CYS A 15 1.36 -27.63 53.92
N LEU A 16 0.11 -28.07 53.68
CA LEU A 16 -0.76 -27.46 52.66
C LEU A 16 -1.22 -26.04 53.08
N ALA A 17 -1.50 -25.83 54.36
CA ALA A 17 -1.87 -24.51 54.88
C ALA A 17 -0.67 -23.53 54.92
N GLY A 18 0.55 -24.03 55.12
CA GLY A 18 1.77 -23.23 55.08
C GLY A 18 2.12 -22.72 53.68
N PHE A 19 1.72 -23.44 52.62
CA PHE A 19 1.96 -23.03 51.23
C PHE A 19 1.02 -21.90 50.76
N PHE A 20 -0.14 -21.74 51.40
CA PHE A 20 -1.11 -20.69 51.07
C PHE A 20 -0.87 -19.35 51.81
N LEU A 21 0.07 -19.30 52.76
CA LEU A 21 0.34 -18.09 53.56
C LEU A 21 1.60 -17.31 53.15
N VAL A 22 2.32 -17.72 52.10
CA VAL A 22 3.51 -17.00 51.58
C VAL A 22 3.22 -16.25 50.26
N GLY A 23 2.00 -16.33 49.72
CA GLY A 23 1.62 -15.63 48.49
C GLY A 23 1.33 -14.13 48.63
N GLY A 24 1.50 -13.54 49.83
CA GLY A 24 0.93 -12.22 50.15
C GLY A 24 1.90 -11.09 50.45
N CYS A 25 3.23 -11.26 50.40
CA CYS A 25 4.13 -10.18 50.84
C CYS A 25 5.55 -10.21 50.25
N LEU A 26 5.70 -10.48 48.95
CA LEU A 26 7.01 -10.40 48.27
C LEU A 26 7.01 -9.59 46.97
N GLN A 27 5.94 -8.82 46.69
CA GLN A 27 5.81 -8.04 45.45
C GLN A 27 6.29 -6.58 45.56
N GLU A 28 6.71 -6.12 46.75
CA GLU A 28 7.23 -4.75 46.95
C GLU A 28 8.77 -4.65 46.95
N PHE A 29 9.50 -5.76 46.80
CA PHE A 29 10.97 -5.79 46.90
C PHE A 29 11.70 -6.30 45.64
N LEU A 30 11.06 -6.25 44.47
CA LEU A 30 11.73 -6.53 43.19
C LEU A 30 12.21 -5.22 42.53
N PRO A 31 13.51 -5.04 42.26
CA PRO A 31 14.02 -3.88 41.54
C PRO A 31 13.40 -3.78 40.13
N ARG A 32 13.17 -2.55 39.68
CA ARG A 32 12.47 -2.17 38.43
C ARG A 32 12.99 -2.84 37.14
N GLU A 33 14.15 -3.49 37.16
CA GLU A 33 14.83 -4.06 35.99
C GLU A 33 14.40 -5.49 35.62
N LEU A 34 13.52 -6.14 36.39
CA LEU A 34 13.01 -7.50 36.08
C LEU A 34 11.55 -7.56 35.64
N ARG A 35 10.91 -6.41 35.33
CA ARG A 35 9.68 -6.46 34.51
C ARG A 35 10.09 -6.97 33.14
N GLN A 36 9.69 -8.20 32.81
CA GLN A 36 9.59 -8.63 31.42
C GLN A 36 8.93 -7.49 30.64
N LYS A 37 9.59 -7.06 29.58
CA LYS A 37 9.03 -6.14 28.61
C LYS A 37 7.77 -6.83 28.10
N GLU A 38 6.59 -6.41 28.58
CA GLU A 38 5.32 -6.84 28.00
C GLU A 38 5.41 -6.47 26.52
N GLU A 39 5.50 -7.50 25.66
CA GLU A 39 5.33 -7.28 24.23
C GLU A 39 3.94 -6.69 24.04
N PRO A 40 3.79 -5.60 23.27
CA PRO A 40 2.49 -4.99 23.07
C PRO A 40 1.51 -6.04 22.56
N GLU A 41 0.40 -6.19 23.27
CA GLU A 41 -0.66 -7.13 22.94
C GLU A 41 -1.20 -6.77 21.55
N LEU A 42 -0.92 -7.62 20.55
CA LEU A 42 -1.48 -7.49 19.21
C LEU A 42 -2.99 -7.75 19.32
N ILE A 43 -3.80 -6.72 19.11
CA ILE A 43 -5.23 -6.88 18.86
C ILE A 43 -5.34 -7.68 17.55
N ILE A 44 -5.87 -8.91 17.62
CA ILE A 44 -6.16 -9.74 16.44
C ILE A 44 -7.63 -9.49 16.10
N PRO A 45 -7.97 -8.70 15.07
CA PRO A 45 -9.34 -8.34 14.82
C PRO A 45 -10.01 -9.42 13.96
N GLY A 46 -10.64 -10.37 14.65
CA GLY A 46 -11.56 -11.34 14.03
C GLY A 46 -12.95 -10.75 13.74
N GLU A 47 -13.32 -9.62 14.35
CA GLU A 47 -14.66 -9.00 14.23
C GLU A 47 -14.59 -7.48 13.96
N GLU A 48 -13.61 -6.76 14.53
CA GLU A 48 -13.40 -5.32 14.29
C GLU A 48 -13.00 -5.00 12.83
N ARG A 49 -12.40 -5.98 12.13
CA ARG A 49 -12.04 -5.95 10.70
C ARG A 49 -13.23 -5.59 9.80
N GLN A 50 -14.40 -6.15 10.09
CA GLN A 50 -15.61 -5.89 9.32
C GLN A 50 -16.16 -4.50 9.64
N GLU A 51 -16.21 -4.09 10.91
CA GLU A 51 -16.87 -2.85 11.32
C GLU A 51 -16.16 -1.58 10.83
N GLN A 52 -14.82 -1.53 10.83
CA GLN A 52 -14.10 -0.32 10.40
C GLN A 52 -14.09 -0.15 8.87
N PHE A 53 -13.89 -1.26 8.14
CA PHE A 53 -14.04 -1.27 6.68
C PHE A 53 -15.48 -0.95 6.26
N ASN A 54 -16.47 -1.47 6.99
CA ASN A 54 -17.87 -1.14 6.77
C ASN A 54 -18.15 0.34 7.07
N LYS A 55 -17.61 0.95 8.12
CA LYS A 55 -17.84 2.39 8.44
C LYS A 55 -17.30 3.35 7.39
N GLU A 56 -16.20 3.04 6.70
CA GLU A 56 -15.73 3.85 5.56
C GLU A 56 -16.53 3.59 4.29
N ARG A 57 -16.92 2.34 4.00
CA ARG A 57 -17.78 2.00 2.85
C ARG A 57 -19.22 2.48 3.01
N GLU A 58 -19.78 2.47 4.22
CA GLU A 58 -21.13 2.94 4.55
C GLU A 58 -21.30 4.45 4.30
N LYS A 59 -20.22 5.22 4.26
CA LYS A 59 -20.25 6.64 3.91
C LYS A 59 -20.30 6.89 2.41
N LEU A 60 -20.00 5.87 1.60
CA LEU A 60 -20.02 5.99 0.14
C LEU A 60 -21.42 5.64 -0.38
N PRO A 61 -21.93 6.37 -1.40
CA PRO A 61 -23.23 6.08 -1.98
C PRO A 61 -23.33 4.63 -2.47
N GLU A 62 -24.45 3.98 -2.14
CA GLU A 62 -24.78 2.67 -2.69
C GLU A 62 -24.89 2.70 -4.21
N GLY A 63 -24.57 1.59 -4.87
CA GLY A 63 -24.65 1.47 -6.32
C GLY A 63 -23.56 2.24 -7.07
N VAL A 64 -22.52 2.72 -6.39
CA VAL A 64 -21.35 3.37 -6.99
C VAL A 64 -20.13 2.46 -6.89
N LEU A 65 -19.43 2.31 -8.01
CA LEU A 65 -18.13 1.66 -8.14
C LEU A 65 -17.03 2.71 -8.07
N TYR A 66 -15.98 2.41 -7.31
CA TYR A 66 -14.78 3.24 -7.21
C TYR A 66 -13.63 2.48 -7.86
N LEU A 67 -13.22 2.93 -9.04
CA LEU A 67 -12.17 2.30 -9.84
C LEU A 67 -10.99 3.25 -9.97
N GLN A 68 -9.80 2.71 -10.17
CA GLN A 68 -8.59 3.48 -10.39
C GLN A 68 -8.31 3.57 -11.90
N VAL A 69 -7.98 4.77 -12.35
CA VAL A 69 -7.39 5.00 -13.68
C VAL A 69 -6.05 5.69 -13.49
N TYR A 70 -5.06 5.33 -14.30
CA TYR A 70 -3.70 5.86 -14.15
C TYR A 70 -3.48 7.02 -15.12
N PHE A 71 -3.52 8.24 -14.60
CA PHE A 71 -3.28 9.45 -15.38
C PHE A 71 -1.83 9.93 -15.28
N LEU A 72 -1.41 10.69 -16.28
CA LEU A 72 -0.12 11.35 -16.33
C LEU A 72 -0.25 12.74 -15.68
N GLU A 73 0.71 13.12 -14.85
CA GLU A 73 0.77 14.50 -14.32
C GLU A 73 1.40 15.46 -15.34
N GLY A 74 1.14 16.76 -15.17
CA GLY A 74 1.30 17.76 -16.22
C GLY A 74 2.73 18.08 -16.64
N ARG A 75 3.75 17.62 -15.91
CA ARG A 75 5.16 17.67 -16.37
C ARG A 75 5.53 16.47 -17.24
N GLY A 76 4.71 15.41 -17.22
CA GLY A 76 4.90 14.21 -18.02
C GLY A 76 5.79 13.15 -17.38
N ASP A 77 6.19 13.32 -16.11
CA ASP A 77 7.21 12.48 -15.48
C ASP A 77 6.62 11.26 -14.75
N TYR A 78 5.39 11.36 -14.25
CA TYR A 78 4.79 10.32 -13.39
C TYR A 78 3.35 9.96 -13.75
N LEU A 79 3.09 8.65 -13.82
CA LEU A 79 1.75 8.09 -13.75
C LEU A 79 1.29 7.97 -12.30
N LEU A 80 0.06 8.38 -12.01
CA LEU A 80 -0.53 8.21 -10.68
C LEU A 80 -1.95 7.65 -10.77
N PRO A 81 -2.36 6.77 -9.84
CA PRO A 81 -3.72 6.26 -9.79
C PRO A 81 -4.66 7.39 -9.36
N VAL A 82 -5.77 7.54 -10.03
CA VAL A 82 -6.88 8.43 -9.69
C VAL A 82 -8.12 7.58 -9.50
N THR A 83 -8.80 7.78 -8.37
CA THR A 83 -10.08 7.12 -8.14
C THR A 83 -11.21 7.87 -8.83
N ILE A 84 -11.89 7.16 -9.71
CA ILE A 84 -13.10 7.59 -10.40
C ILE A 84 -14.32 6.89 -9.81
N ALA A 85 -15.44 7.62 -9.75
CA ALA A 85 -16.71 7.08 -9.32
C ALA A 85 -17.58 6.79 -10.55
N LEU A 86 -18.16 5.60 -10.61
CA LEU A 86 -19.03 5.15 -11.69
C LEU A 86 -20.31 4.56 -11.11
N PRO A 87 -21.48 4.76 -11.75
CA PRO A 87 -22.63 3.93 -11.47
C PRO A 87 -22.28 2.45 -11.64
N TRP A 88 -22.93 1.59 -10.86
CA TRP A 88 -22.78 0.15 -11.02
C TRP A 88 -23.03 -0.25 -12.48
N THR A 89 -22.10 -1.02 -13.03
CA THR A 89 -22.16 -1.51 -14.40
C THR A 89 -21.57 -2.91 -14.47
N GLU A 90 -22.08 -3.70 -15.40
CA GLU A 90 -21.37 -4.89 -15.86
C GLU A 90 -20.12 -4.48 -16.64
N GLY A 91 -19.09 -5.33 -16.65
CA GLY A 91 -17.86 -5.04 -17.41
C GLY A 91 -17.00 -3.92 -16.82
N VAL A 92 -16.79 -3.91 -15.50
CA VAL A 92 -16.04 -2.86 -14.77
C VAL A 92 -14.64 -2.57 -15.33
N ALA A 93 -13.96 -3.58 -15.88
CA ALA A 93 -12.65 -3.39 -16.51
C ALA A 93 -12.72 -2.56 -17.80
N ARG A 94 -13.74 -2.82 -18.64
CA ARG A 94 -14.01 -2.00 -19.83
C ARG A 94 -14.36 -0.58 -19.43
N ALA A 95 -15.24 -0.40 -18.44
CA ALA A 95 -15.65 0.92 -17.98
C ALA A 95 -14.48 1.75 -17.44
N ALA A 96 -13.55 1.13 -16.70
CA ALA A 96 -12.32 1.81 -16.25
C ALA A 96 -11.44 2.27 -17.43
N LEU A 97 -11.27 1.41 -18.44
CA LEU A 97 -10.49 1.76 -19.64
C LEU A 97 -11.15 2.86 -20.47
N GLU A 98 -12.47 2.83 -20.63
CA GLU A 98 -13.22 3.88 -21.33
C GLU A 98 -13.07 5.22 -20.61
N LYS A 99 -13.08 5.24 -19.27
CA LYS A 99 -12.79 6.45 -18.49
C LYS A 99 -11.34 6.88 -18.55
N LEU A 100 -10.40 5.95 -18.65
CA LEU A 100 -9.01 6.27 -18.91
C LEU A 100 -8.86 6.95 -20.28
N ILE A 101 -9.50 6.43 -21.33
CA ILE A 101 -9.46 6.98 -22.69
C ILE A 101 -10.14 8.35 -22.76
N GLU A 102 -11.29 8.51 -22.10
CA GLU A 102 -12.00 9.80 -21.99
C GLU A 102 -11.12 10.86 -21.32
N GLY A 103 -10.30 10.44 -20.33
CA GLY A 103 -9.42 11.32 -19.58
C GLY A 103 -10.13 12.13 -18.49
N PRO A 104 -9.40 12.99 -17.77
CA PRO A 104 -9.99 13.93 -16.83
C PRO A 104 -10.91 14.94 -17.54
N THR A 105 -11.89 15.48 -16.83
CA THR A 105 -12.70 16.58 -17.39
C THR A 105 -11.85 17.83 -17.60
N PRO A 106 -12.20 18.75 -18.53
CA PRO A 106 -11.43 19.99 -18.74
C PRO A 106 -11.20 20.82 -17.46
N ALA A 107 -12.16 20.79 -16.52
CA ALA A 107 -12.00 21.43 -15.22
C ALA A 107 -10.96 20.74 -14.33
N GLN A 108 -10.89 19.40 -14.35
CA GLN A 108 -9.89 18.62 -13.64
C GLN A 108 -8.51 18.76 -14.27
N GLU A 109 -8.41 18.76 -15.61
CA GLU A 109 -7.17 19.03 -16.33
C GLU A 109 -6.64 20.42 -15.95
N MET A 110 -7.49 21.44 -16.01
CA MET A 110 -7.11 22.81 -15.64
C MET A 110 -6.70 22.93 -14.17
N ARG A 111 -7.43 22.26 -13.27
CA ARG A 111 -7.21 22.38 -11.82
C ARG A 111 -6.00 21.59 -11.35
N PHE A 112 -5.80 20.37 -11.84
CA PHE A 112 -4.77 19.45 -11.32
C PHE A 112 -3.63 19.19 -12.30
N GLY A 113 -3.75 19.63 -13.56
CA GLY A 113 -2.74 19.37 -14.59
C GLY A 113 -2.60 17.88 -14.88
N LEU A 114 -3.68 17.10 -14.80
CA LEU A 114 -3.67 15.67 -15.14
C LEU A 114 -4.12 15.49 -16.59
N SER A 115 -3.62 14.46 -17.26
CA SER A 115 -4.06 14.05 -18.59
C SER A 115 -4.07 12.53 -18.75
N SER A 116 -4.83 12.04 -19.72
CA SER A 116 -4.66 10.66 -20.18
C SER A 116 -3.56 10.61 -21.24
N PRO A 117 -2.58 9.70 -21.12
CA PRO A 117 -1.59 9.50 -22.17
C PRO A 117 -2.13 8.66 -23.33
N VAL A 118 -3.31 8.05 -23.19
CA VAL A 118 -3.89 7.17 -24.23
C VAL A 118 -4.49 8.03 -25.36
N PRO A 119 -4.25 7.71 -26.65
CA PRO A 119 -4.85 8.47 -27.74
C PRO A 119 -6.39 8.53 -27.60
N PRO A 120 -7.02 9.70 -27.70
CA PRO A 120 -8.45 9.88 -27.37
C PRO A 120 -9.40 9.21 -28.37
N THR A 121 -8.90 8.81 -29.54
CA THR A 121 -9.64 8.07 -30.56
C THR A 121 -9.50 6.55 -30.41
N THR A 122 -8.85 6.08 -29.34
CA THR A 122 -8.74 4.64 -29.02
C THR A 122 -10.10 4.07 -28.66
N GLU A 123 -10.43 2.90 -29.18
CA GLU A 123 -11.64 2.15 -28.83
C GLU A 123 -11.25 0.81 -28.22
N VAL A 124 -12.00 0.39 -27.19
CA VAL A 124 -11.91 -0.96 -26.64
C VAL A 124 -12.78 -1.89 -27.48
N LEU A 125 -12.17 -2.67 -28.38
CA LEU A 125 -12.89 -3.63 -29.22
C LEU A 125 -13.34 -4.85 -28.40
N GLY A 126 -12.51 -5.32 -27.48
CA GLY A 126 -12.81 -6.50 -26.69
C GLY A 126 -11.95 -6.61 -25.43
N ILE A 127 -12.50 -7.26 -24.40
CA ILE A 127 -11.72 -7.67 -23.23
C ILE A 127 -12.17 -9.07 -22.80
N THR A 128 -11.21 -9.96 -22.56
CA THR A 128 -11.45 -11.29 -22.00
C THR A 128 -10.49 -11.53 -20.86
N ILE A 129 -10.99 -11.97 -19.70
CA ILE A 129 -10.20 -12.32 -18.53
C ILE A 129 -10.35 -13.82 -18.30
N ARG A 130 -9.25 -14.57 -18.39
CA ARG A 130 -9.21 -16.01 -18.11
C ARG A 130 -7.89 -16.35 -17.41
N ASP A 131 -7.99 -17.12 -16.33
CA ASP A 131 -6.83 -17.65 -15.60
C ASP A 131 -5.78 -16.60 -15.18
N GLY A 132 -6.23 -15.37 -14.89
CA GLY A 132 -5.34 -14.25 -14.54
C GLY A 132 -4.89 -13.39 -15.73
N LEU A 133 -5.09 -13.83 -16.97
CA LEU A 133 -4.70 -13.08 -18.16
C LEU A 133 -5.88 -12.26 -18.70
N ALA A 134 -5.74 -10.94 -18.72
CA ALA A 134 -6.61 -10.02 -19.45
C ALA A 134 -6.08 -9.82 -20.87
N LYS A 135 -6.81 -10.31 -21.87
CA LYS A 135 -6.57 -9.98 -23.28
C LYS A 135 -7.42 -8.78 -23.65
N LEU A 136 -6.78 -7.65 -23.91
CA LEU A 136 -7.41 -6.39 -24.28
C LEU A 136 -7.17 -6.14 -25.77
N ASP A 137 -8.24 -6.04 -26.53
CA ASP A 137 -8.24 -5.72 -27.95
C ASP A 137 -8.64 -4.27 -28.18
N LEU A 138 -7.80 -3.51 -28.87
CA LEU A 138 -7.90 -2.08 -29.11
C LEU A 138 -7.98 -1.78 -30.60
N SER A 139 -8.59 -0.66 -30.97
CA SER A 139 -8.60 -0.16 -32.35
C SER A 139 -7.19 0.24 -32.82
N GLY A 140 -6.98 0.28 -34.14
CA GLY A 140 -5.71 0.72 -34.73
C GLY A 140 -5.27 2.14 -34.33
N SER A 141 -6.22 3.02 -33.99
CA SER A 141 -5.96 4.38 -33.49
C SER A 141 -5.15 4.40 -32.20
N PHE A 142 -5.17 3.32 -31.40
CA PHE A 142 -4.33 3.15 -30.21
C PHE A 142 -2.84 3.36 -30.48
N LEU A 143 -2.36 3.02 -31.67
CA LEU A 143 -0.94 3.15 -32.02
C LEU A 143 -0.52 4.59 -32.35
N SER A 144 -1.45 5.55 -32.30
CA SER A 144 -1.21 6.97 -32.66
C SER A 144 -0.71 7.80 -31.48
N TYR A 145 0.40 7.39 -30.85
CA TYR A 145 1.09 8.14 -29.80
C TYR A 145 2.54 8.46 -30.18
N ASP A 146 3.19 9.39 -29.49
CA ASP A 146 4.63 9.63 -29.66
C ASP A 146 5.42 8.42 -29.13
N PRO A 147 6.29 7.78 -29.95
CA PRO A 147 7.14 6.67 -29.50
C PRO A 147 7.91 6.94 -28.19
N GLY A 148 8.27 8.20 -27.90
CA GLY A 148 8.93 8.59 -26.65
C GLY A 148 8.05 8.47 -25.40
N GLU A 149 6.73 8.49 -25.56
CA GLU A 149 5.74 8.41 -24.48
C GLU A 149 5.22 6.98 -24.26
N GLU A 150 5.64 6.02 -25.10
CA GLU A 150 5.11 4.65 -25.13
C GLU A 150 4.99 4.00 -23.76
N ARG A 151 6.01 4.18 -22.90
CA ARG A 151 5.97 3.57 -21.56
C ARG A 151 4.78 4.08 -20.75
N SER A 152 4.51 5.38 -20.79
CA SER A 152 3.39 5.99 -20.08
C SER A 152 2.05 5.53 -20.65
N VAL A 153 1.93 5.44 -21.98
CA VAL A 153 0.73 4.94 -22.66
C VAL A 153 0.43 3.49 -22.24
N LEU A 154 1.41 2.59 -22.40
CA LEU A 154 1.23 1.17 -22.08
C LEU A 154 0.97 0.97 -20.58
N ASN A 155 1.75 1.61 -19.71
CA ASN A 155 1.60 1.43 -18.27
C ASN A 155 0.29 2.01 -17.74
N SER A 156 -0.21 3.10 -18.32
CA SER A 156 -1.50 3.68 -17.94
C SER A 156 -2.64 2.66 -18.11
N ILE A 157 -2.68 1.95 -19.24
CA ILE A 157 -3.65 0.88 -19.51
C ILE A 157 -3.39 -0.34 -18.62
N VAL A 158 -2.14 -0.81 -18.56
CA VAL A 158 -1.77 -2.04 -17.85
C VAL A 158 -2.07 -1.89 -16.36
N PHE A 159 -1.63 -0.83 -15.70
CA PHE A 159 -1.87 -0.64 -14.26
C PHE A 159 -3.34 -0.37 -13.95
N THR A 160 -4.10 0.26 -14.86
CA THR A 160 -5.56 0.35 -14.75
C THR A 160 -6.20 -1.04 -14.75
N LEU A 161 -5.71 -2.01 -15.51
CA LEU A 161 -6.23 -3.38 -15.49
C LEU A 161 -5.71 -4.21 -14.31
N LEU A 162 -4.46 -4.03 -13.90
CA LEU A 162 -3.86 -4.74 -12.77
C LEU A 162 -4.49 -4.38 -11.42
N GLN A 163 -5.36 -3.36 -11.35
CA GLN A 163 -6.15 -3.07 -10.15
C GLN A 163 -7.08 -4.23 -9.76
N PHE A 164 -7.54 -5.01 -10.75
CA PHE A 164 -8.53 -6.06 -10.52
C PHE A 164 -7.83 -7.32 -9.99
N PRO A 165 -8.23 -7.89 -8.83
CA PRO A 165 -7.57 -9.07 -8.27
C PRO A 165 -7.57 -10.31 -9.17
N THR A 166 -8.49 -10.37 -10.13
CA THR A 166 -8.58 -11.45 -11.13
C THR A 166 -7.63 -11.28 -12.31
N VAL A 167 -6.91 -10.15 -12.39
CA VAL A 167 -5.96 -9.83 -13.48
C VAL A 167 -4.55 -9.78 -12.91
N LYS A 168 -3.72 -10.72 -13.36
CA LYS A 168 -2.29 -10.83 -13.05
C LYS A 168 -1.43 -10.31 -14.19
N ASP A 169 -1.89 -10.55 -15.41
CA ASP A 169 -1.18 -10.25 -16.65
C ASP A 169 -2.12 -9.59 -17.67
N VAL A 170 -1.58 -8.70 -18.48
CA VAL A 170 -2.31 -7.98 -19.53
C VAL A 170 -1.63 -8.22 -20.88
N GLN A 171 -2.33 -8.85 -21.81
CA GLN A 171 -1.91 -8.93 -23.21
C GLN A 171 -2.68 -7.90 -24.02
N LEU A 172 -1.95 -7.09 -24.78
CA LEU A 172 -2.51 -6.06 -25.65
C LEU A 172 -2.58 -6.57 -27.09
N LEU A 173 -3.73 -6.41 -27.72
CA LEU A 173 -4.01 -6.72 -29.11
C LEU A 173 -4.47 -5.45 -29.82
N VAL A 174 -4.17 -5.34 -31.11
CA VAL A 174 -4.66 -4.29 -31.99
C VAL A 174 -5.37 -4.94 -33.15
N GLU A 175 -6.66 -4.65 -33.30
CA GLU A 175 -7.55 -5.25 -34.30
C GLU A 175 -7.47 -6.79 -34.30
N GLY A 176 -7.47 -7.39 -33.10
CA GLY A 176 -7.42 -8.82 -32.86
C GLY A 176 -6.02 -9.46 -32.96
N ILE A 177 -4.97 -8.68 -33.26
CA ILE A 177 -3.62 -9.19 -33.49
C ILE A 177 -2.66 -8.63 -32.45
N ALA A 178 -1.85 -9.50 -31.83
CA ALA A 178 -0.74 -9.07 -30.97
C ALA A 178 0.36 -8.47 -31.86
N PRO A 179 0.71 -7.19 -31.71
CA PRO A 179 1.79 -6.59 -32.51
C PRO A 179 3.13 -7.26 -32.17
N GLU A 180 4.03 -7.36 -33.15
CA GLU A 180 5.40 -7.84 -32.88
C GLU A 180 6.13 -6.87 -31.94
N VAL A 181 5.98 -5.57 -32.23
CA VAL A 181 6.60 -4.45 -31.54
C VAL A 181 5.65 -3.26 -31.58
N PHE A 182 5.58 -2.52 -30.48
CA PHE A 182 4.87 -1.25 -30.40
C PHE A 182 5.71 -0.09 -30.98
N PRO A 183 5.12 1.06 -31.37
CA PRO A 183 5.81 2.21 -31.97
C PRO A 183 7.16 2.64 -31.34
N GLY A 184 7.27 2.60 -30.01
CA GLY A 184 8.46 2.93 -29.21
C GLY A 184 9.43 1.78 -28.96
N GLY A 185 9.18 0.60 -29.55
CA GLY A 185 10.10 -0.53 -29.50
C GLY A 185 9.79 -1.59 -28.44
N THR A 186 8.75 -1.41 -27.61
CA THR A 186 8.35 -2.43 -26.64
C THR A 186 7.85 -3.69 -27.37
N PRO A 187 8.34 -4.90 -27.05
CA PRO A 187 7.82 -6.14 -27.64
C PRO A 187 6.34 -6.36 -27.33
N GLY A 188 5.53 -6.69 -28.33
CA GLY A 188 4.06 -6.76 -28.19
C GLY A 188 3.46 -8.16 -28.05
N LYS A 189 4.21 -9.22 -28.39
CA LYS A 189 3.74 -10.62 -28.27
C LYS A 189 3.55 -11.12 -26.84
N GLY A 190 4.19 -10.47 -25.87
CA GLY A 190 4.16 -10.86 -24.47
C GLY A 190 2.89 -10.42 -23.73
N ALA A 191 2.87 -10.70 -22.43
CA ALA A 191 1.94 -10.08 -21.50
C ALA A 191 2.72 -9.19 -20.53
N PHE A 192 2.04 -8.17 -20.01
CA PHE A 192 2.58 -7.23 -19.05
C PHE A 192 2.03 -7.52 -17.67
N SER A 193 2.93 -7.69 -16.71
CA SER A 193 2.59 -7.92 -15.30
C SER A 193 3.03 -6.72 -14.44
N ARG A 194 2.73 -6.79 -13.14
CA ARG A 194 3.16 -5.78 -12.15
C ARG A 194 4.69 -5.64 -12.07
N GLU A 195 5.44 -6.67 -12.48
CA GLU A 195 6.92 -6.69 -12.49
C GLU A 195 7.55 -5.66 -13.44
N ARG A 196 6.79 -5.14 -14.41
CA ARG A 196 7.27 -4.07 -15.29
C ARG A 196 7.60 -2.78 -14.52
N GLY A 197 6.95 -2.58 -13.37
CA GLY A 197 7.09 -1.40 -12.53
C GLY A 197 6.43 -0.14 -13.12
N ILE A 198 5.90 0.69 -12.22
CA ILE A 198 5.36 2.01 -12.51
C ILE A 198 6.36 3.08 -12.06
N ASN A 199 6.60 4.09 -12.89
CA ASN A 199 7.57 5.16 -12.63
C ASN A 199 8.91 4.61 -12.10
N PRO A 200 9.62 3.77 -12.88
CA PRO A 200 10.72 2.98 -12.35
C PRO A 200 11.92 3.85 -11.94
N GLU A 201 12.53 3.51 -10.81
CA GLU A 201 13.80 4.06 -10.34
C GLU A 201 14.79 2.92 -10.04
N VAL A 202 16.08 3.18 -10.20
CA VAL A 202 17.15 2.24 -9.84
C VAL A 202 17.95 2.83 -8.68
N THR A 203 18.16 2.14 -7.57
CA THR A 203 19.01 2.72 -6.51
C THR A 203 20.46 2.84 -6.98
N GLU A 204 21.18 3.83 -6.47
CA GLU A 204 22.61 4.03 -6.79
C GLU A 204 23.49 2.90 -6.21
N ASP A 205 22.99 2.18 -5.21
CA ASP A 205 23.72 1.16 -4.45
C ASP A 205 23.69 -0.25 -5.09
N ILE A 206 23.07 -0.42 -6.27
CA ILE A 206 23.06 -1.72 -6.96
C ILE A 206 24.42 -1.99 -7.59
N SER A 207 25.21 -2.79 -6.90
CA SER A 207 26.50 -3.31 -7.37
C SER A 207 26.36 -4.65 -8.08
N ASN A 208 25.29 -5.41 -7.83
CA ASN A 208 25.00 -6.69 -8.46
C ASN A 208 23.59 -6.69 -9.07
N PHE A 209 23.50 -6.73 -10.40
CA PHE A 209 22.24 -6.78 -11.13
C PHE A 209 21.66 -8.20 -11.27
N GLU A 210 22.37 -9.23 -10.81
CA GLU A 210 21.90 -10.63 -10.88
C GLU A 210 20.93 -10.98 -9.76
N ASP A 211 20.95 -10.23 -8.65
CA ASP A 211 20.09 -10.43 -7.48
C ASP A 211 19.41 -9.11 -7.10
N ILE A 212 18.29 -8.84 -7.77
CA ILE A 212 17.48 -7.62 -7.58
C ILE A 212 16.02 -7.98 -7.29
N GLN A 213 15.34 -7.10 -6.57
CA GLN A 213 13.89 -7.15 -6.39
C GLN A 213 13.30 -5.75 -6.62
N LEU A 214 12.00 -5.70 -6.93
CA LEU A 214 11.27 -4.46 -7.19
C LEU A 214 10.33 -4.18 -6.02
N VAL A 215 10.45 -2.99 -5.42
CA VAL A 215 9.53 -2.51 -4.38
C VAL A 215 8.75 -1.30 -4.88
N THR A 216 7.46 -1.21 -4.56
CA THR A 216 6.64 -0.06 -4.95
C THR A 216 6.44 0.85 -3.76
N LEU A 217 6.91 2.09 -3.86
CA LEU A 217 6.88 3.12 -2.82
C LEU A 217 5.89 4.21 -3.22
N TYR A 218 5.05 4.66 -2.30
CA TYR A 218 4.18 5.81 -2.53
C TYR A 218 4.80 7.06 -1.92
N PHE A 219 5.08 8.05 -2.76
CA PHE A 219 5.52 9.38 -2.36
C PHE A 219 4.44 10.42 -2.62
N CYS A 220 4.55 11.58 -1.98
CA CYS A 220 3.65 12.70 -2.21
C CYS A 220 4.16 13.59 -3.35
N THR A 221 3.23 14.21 -4.07
CA THR A 221 3.48 15.37 -4.92
C THR A 221 2.39 16.41 -4.73
N VAL A 222 2.69 17.67 -5.03
CA VAL A 222 1.72 18.75 -5.02
C VAL A 222 1.35 19.11 -6.44
N LEU A 223 0.07 19.02 -6.79
CA LEU A 223 -0.48 19.46 -8.06
C LEU A 223 -1.59 20.49 -7.84
N GLY A 224 -1.80 21.35 -8.83
CA GLY A 224 -2.91 22.29 -8.83
C GLY A 224 -2.92 23.27 -7.65
N ASP A 225 -4.09 23.46 -7.05
CA ASP A 225 -4.36 24.34 -5.89
C ASP A 225 -3.75 23.80 -4.58
N ASN A 226 -2.47 23.43 -4.58
CA ASN A 226 -1.76 22.78 -3.48
C ASN A 226 -2.38 21.45 -3.03
N HIS A 227 -2.98 20.70 -3.96
CA HIS A 227 -3.55 19.40 -3.67
C HIS A 227 -2.47 18.33 -3.63
N ILE A 228 -2.49 17.48 -2.61
CA ILE A 228 -1.50 16.41 -2.43
C ILE A 228 -1.99 15.14 -3.12
N PHE A 229 -1.15 14.60 -3.98
CA PHE A 229 -1.35 13.34 -4.68
C PHE A 229 -0.30 12.32 -4.23
N TYR A 230 -0.68 11.04 -4.22
CA TYR A 230 0.20 9.92 -3.93
C TYR A 230 0.64 9.24 -5.25
N VAL A 231 1.95 9.19 -5.48
CA VAL A 231 2.57 8.68 -6.70
C VAL A 231 3.31 7.38 -6.39
N PRO A 232 2.94 6.25 -7.01
CA PRO A 232 3.70 5.00 -6.87
C PRO A 232 5.00 5.07 -7.68
N VAL A 233 6.09 4.60 -7.10
CA VAL A 233 7.42 4.54 -7.70
C VAL A 233 7.97 3.14 -7.48
N SER A 234 8.22 2.42 -8.57
CA SER A 234 8.80 1.09 -8.53
C SER A 234 10.32 1.20 -8.51
N ARG A 235 10.90 0.99 -7.32
CA ARG A 235 12.32 1.08 -7.09
C ARG A 235 12.97 -0.30 -7.15
N VAL A 236 13.99 -0.44 -7.99
CA VAL A 236 14.85 -1.63 -8.01
C VAL A 236 15.81 -1.54 -6.82
N VAL A 237 15.86 -2.61 -6.02
CA VAL A 237 16.72 -2.76 -4.84
C VAL A 237 17.42 -4.11 -4.85
N ALA A 238 18.39 -4.32 -3.95
CA ALA A 238 19.08 -5.61 -3.83
C ALA A 238 18.10 -6.73 -3.41
N GLY A 239 18.18 -7.90 -4.06
CA GLY A 239 17.27 -9.03 -3.87
C GLY A 239 17.54 -9.88 -2.63
N ASN A 240 18.73 -9.75 -2.03
CA ASN A 240 19.14 -10.50 -0.85
C ASN A 240 18.58 -9.96 0.49
N GLU A 241 17.81 -8.87 0.47
CA GLU A 241 17.20 -8.26 1.65
C GLU A 241 15.74 -8.68 1.85
N ASP A 242 15.30 -8.70 3.12
CA ASP A 242 13.89 -8.93 3.46
C ASP A 242 13.00 -7.82 2.86
N ILE A 243 11.99 -8.21 2.07
CA ILE A 243 11.15 -7.29 1.30
C ILE A 243 10.43 -6.26 2.19
N PHE A 244 10.00 -6.63 3.40
CA PHE A 244 9.33 -5.70 4.32
C PHE A 244 10.32 -4.67 4.83
N LYS A 245 11.48 -5.15 5.29
CA LYS A 245 12.55 -4.29 5.80
C LYS A 245 13.00 -3.28 4.74
N VAL A 246 13.40 -3.76 3.56
CA VAL A 246 13.95 -2.92 2.50
C VAL A 246 12.90 -1.93 1.98
N THR A 247 11.63 -2.34 1.85
CA THR A 247 10.54 -1.44 1.44
C THR A 247 10.37 -0.28 2.42
N ILE A 248 10.36 -0.55 3.73
CA ILE A 248 10.23 0.48 4.77
C ILE A 248 11.45 1.39 4.77
N GLU A 249 12.65 0.83 4.70
CA GLU A 249 13.89 1.60 4.70
C GLU A 249 14.01 2.50 3.47
N GLU A 250 13.62 2.01 2.29
CA GLU A 250 13.58 2.82 1.06
C GLU A 250 12.51 3.91 1.10
N LEU A 251 11.33 3.64 1.69
CA LEU A 251 10.33 4.66 1.92
C LEU A 251 10.90 5.75 2.83
N LEU A 252 11.58 5.39 3.92
CA LEU A 252 12.22 6.33 4.86
C LEU A 252 13.35 7.15 4.23
N LYS A 253 14.09 6.60 3.26
CA LYS A 253 15.09 7.35 2.47
C LYS A 253 14.45 8.45 1.63
N GLY A 254 13.20 8.26 1.20
CA GLY A 254 12.46 9.23 0.40
C GLY A 254 12.67 9.08 -1.11
N PRO A 255 12.09 9.99 -1.91
CA PRO A 255 12.24 10.01 -3.36
C PRO A 255 13.63 10.48 -3.78
N ARG A 256 14.00 10.26 -5.05
CA ARG A 256 15.26 10.75 -5.60
C ARG A 256 15.38 12.29 -5.49
N PRO A 257 16.57 12.81 -5.11
CA PRO A 257 16.82 14.25 -5.13
C PRO A 257 16.61 14.86 -6.52
N GLY A 258 16.21 16.12 -6.58
CA GLY A 258 16.04 16.88 -7.83
C GLY A 258 14.69 16.68 -8.53
N GLY A 259 13.88 15.73 -8.08
CA GLY A 259 12.47 15.62 -8.45
C GLY A 259 11.57 16.54 -7.61
N PHE A 260 10.27 16.41 -7.83
CA PHE A 260 9.20 17.13 -7.12
C PHE A 260 8.31 16.21 -6.29
N LEU A 261 8.69 14.94 -6.18
CA LEU A 261 8.16 14.06 -5.17
C LEU A 261 8.78 14.42 -3.82
N PHE A 262 8.02 14.24 -2.75
CA PHE A 262 8.50 14.43 -1.39
C PHE A 262 7.90 13.40 -0.46
N ASN A 263 8.49 13.28 0.73
CA ASN A 263 8.00 12.41 1.79
C ASN A 263 7.47 13.28 2.94
N GLU A 264 6.41 12.82 3.60
CA GLU A 264 5.90 13.46 4.83
C GLU A 264 6.48 12.83 6.10
N LEU A 265 7.13 11.67 5.94
CA LEU A 265 7.88 11.02 7.02
C LEU A 265 9.07 11.92 7.41
N PRO A 266 9.20 12.29 8.71
CA PRO A 266 10.27 13.17 9.16
C PRO A 266 11.65 12.54 8.95
N ALA A 267 12.61 13.35 8.51
CA ALA A 267 14.00 12.94 8.40
C ALA A 267 14.53 12.42 9.75
N GLY A 268 15.27 11.31 9.70
CA GLY A 268 15.81 10.65 10.89
C GLY A 268 14.87 9.62 11.53
N THR A 269 13.64 9.46 11.04
CA THR A 269 12.78 8.34 11.41
C THR A 269 13.44 7.02 11.03
N LYS A 270 13.40 6.05 11.94
CA LYS A 270 14.00 4.71 11.77
C LYS A 270 12.96 3.63 11.97
N LEU A 271 13.11 2.54 11.21
CA LEU A 271 12.47 1.28 11.51
C LEU A 271 13.14 0.65 12.73
N LEU A 272 12.37 0.33 13.77
CA LEU A 272 12.85 -0.35 14.97
C LEU A 272 12.69 -1.87 14.85
N ASN A 273 11.49 -2.31 14.45
CA ASN A 273 11.18 -3.71 14.13
C ASN A 273 9.88 -3.78 13.33
N PHE A 274 9.61 -4.96 12.77
CA PHE A 274 8.34 -5.29 12.13
C PHE A 274 7.99 -6.76 12.35
N THR A 275 6.73 -7.12 12.19
CA THR A 275 6.26 -8.52 12.26
C THR A 275 5.00 -8.66 11.42
N LEU A 276 4.97 -9.66 10.52
CA LEU A 276 3.77 -10.04 9.78
C LEU A 276 3.04 -11.17 10.51
N LYS A 277 1.76 -10.96 10.80
CA LYS A 277 0.88 -12.00 11.37
C LYS A 277 -0.50 -11.90 10.73
N GLU A 278 -0.98 -13.00 10.15
CA GLU A 278 -2.36 -13.13 9.63
C GLU A 278 -2.79 -11.95 8.72
N GLY A 279 -1.91 -11.54 7.81
CA GLY A 279 -2.15 -10.42 6.89
C GLY A 279 -1.94 -9.02 7.48
N THR A 280 -1.69 -8.90 8.80
CA THR A 280 -1.38 -7.63 9.46
C THR A 280 0.13 -7.45 9.59
N LEU A 281 0.67 -6.41 8.96
CA LEU A 281 2.06 -6.02 9.14
C LEU A 281 2.15 -5.00 10.28
N LEU A 282 2.66 -5.43 11.43
CA LEU A 282 3.02 -4.56 12.54
C LEU A 282 4.36 -3.88 12.23
N VAL A 283 4.42 -2.55 12.25
CA VAL A 283 5.63 -1.77 12.00
C VAL A 283 5.85 -0.79 13.15
N ASN A 284 7.04 -0.85 13.75
CA ASN A 284 7.42 0.00 14.86
C ASN A 284 8.48 1.01 14.42
N PHE A 285 8.13 2.29 14.50
CA PHE A 285 9.01 3.40 14.17
C PHE A 285 9.62 4.04 15.41
N SER A 286 10.75 4.73 15.21
CA SER A 286 11.38 5.54 16.24
C SER A 286 10.60 6.83 16.52
N ARG A 287 10.88 7.45 17.68
CA ARG A 287 10.21 8.69 18.13
C ARG A 287 10.26 9.84 17.14
N GLU A 288 11.24 9.88 16.24
CA GLU A 288 11.42 10.95 15.26
C GLU A 288 10.23 11.08 14.31
N LEU A 289 9.42 10.02 14.15
CA LEU A 289 8.17 10.09 13.40
C LEU A 289 7.22 11.16 13.97
N LEU A 290 7.31 11.49 15.27
CA LEU A 290 6.52 12.54 15.93
C LEU A 290 6.93 13.97 15.55
N ASN A 291 8.04 14.16 14.83
CA ASN A 291 8.53 15.46 14.35
C ASN A 291 7.90 15.89 13.02
N TYR A 292 6.74 15.31 12.67
CA TYR A 292 6.01 15.64 11.45
C TYR A 292 5.50 17.08 11.44
N LYS A 293 5.24 17.58 10.23
CA LYS A 293 4.76 18.94 9.97
C LYS A 293 3.40 18.87 9.28
N GLY A 294 2.79 20.02 9.00
CA GLY A 294 1.55 20.07 8.20
C GLY A 294 0.26 19.76 8.97
N GLY A 295 0.29 19.64 10.29
CA GLY A 295 -0.90 19.42 11.12
C GLY A 295 -1.62 18.10 10.79
N LEU A 296 -2.95 18.11 10.88
CA LEU A 296 -3.77 16.94 10.55
C LEU A 296 -3.56 16.42 9.12
N SER A 297 -3.30 17.32 8.16
CA SER A 297 -3.02 16.91 6.77
C SER A 297 -1.73 16.09 6.70
N GLY A 298 -0.65 16.55 7.34
CA GLY A 298 0.61 15.81 7.40
C GLY A 298 0.46 14.44 8.07
N GLU A 299 -0.32 14.33 9.15
CA GLU A 299 -0.62 13.04 9.78
C GLU A 299 -1.31 12.06 8.82
N LYS A 300 -2.32 12.54 8.09
CA LYS A 300 -3.04 11.72 7.09
C LYS A 300 -2.14 11.32 5.92
N ASN A 301 -1.22 12.19 5.51
CA ASN A 301 -0.30 11.91 4.42
C ASN A 301 0.78 10.90 4.82
N ILE A 302 1.26 10.94 6.07
CA ILE A 302 2.15 9.91 6.63
C ILE A 302 1.44 8.56 6.61
N LEU A 303 0.22 8.52 7.16
CA LEU A 303 -0.60 7.31 7.19
C LEU A 303 -0.78 6.74 5.79
N SER A 304 -1.23 7.57 4.84
CA SER A 304 -1.51 7.14 3.47
C SER A 304 -0.25 6.64 2.76
N GLN A 305 0.88 7.34 2.85
CA GLN A 305 2.13 6.88 2.23
C GLN A 305 2.58 5.52 2.75
N VAL A 306 2.57 5.33 4.08
CA VAL A 306 3.00 4.09 4.70
C VAL A 306 2.05 2.95 4.36
N VAL A 307 0.74 3.15 4.52
CA VAL A 307 -0.25 2.10 4.28
C VAL A 307 -0.32 1.74 2.80
N LEU A 308 -0.31 2.72 1.88
CA LEU A 308 -0.32 2.45 0.44
C LEU A 308 0.92 1.68 0.01
N THR A 309 2.10 2.06 0.51
CA THR A 309 3.36 1.37 0.22
C THR A 309 3.35 -0.07 0.72
N LEU A 310 3.01 -0.29 1.98
CA LEU A 310 3.14 -1.61 2.59
C LEU A 310 2.06 -2.60 2.14
N THR A 311 0.88 -2.09 1.75
CA THR A 311 -0.19 -2.93 1.17
C THR A 311 0.03 -3.27 -0.30
N GLU A 312 1.10 -2.76 -0.96
CA GLU A 312 1.55 -3.31 -2.25
C GLU A 312 2.30 -4.64 -2.08
N ILE A 313 2.81 -4.94 -0.88
CA ILE A 313 3.57 -6.16 -0.63
C ILE A 313 2.58 -7.34 -0.57
N PRO A 314 2.76 -8.39 -1.40
CA PRO A 314 1.89 -9.56 -1.37
C PRO A 314 1.79 -10.18 0.02
N GLY A 315 0.55 -10.41 0.49
CA GLY A 315 0.27 -10.96 1.82
C GLY A 315 0.07 -9.92 2.93
N VAL A 316 0.23 -8.62 2.65
CA VAL A 316 -0.14 -7.53 3.57
C VAL A 316 -1.53 -7.02 3.24
N GLU A 317 -2.49 -7.29 4.12
CA GLU A 317 -3.88 -6.82 4.01
C GLU A 317 -4.08 -5.49 4.73
N GLN A 318 -3.38 -5.29 5.84
CA GLN A 318 -3.47 -4.11 6.70
C GLN A 318 -2.17 -3.86 7.46
N VAL A 319 -2.02 -2.66 8.01
CA VAL A 319 -0.79 -2.20 8.67
C VAL A 319 -1.11 -1.69 10.06
N GLN A 320 -0.43 -2.21 11.09
CA GLN A 320 -0.49 -1.65 12.44
C GLN A 320 0.77 -0.83 12.69
N LEU A 321 0.62 0.43 13.10
CA LEU A 321 1.73 1.34 13.34
C LEU A 321 1.98 1.52 14.83
N LEU A 322 3.25 1.45 15.23
CA LEU A 322 3.71 1.73 16.59
C LEU A 322 4.79 2.82 16.55
N ILE A 323 4.87 3.60 17.64
CA ILE A 323 5.99 4.51 17.88
C ILE A 323 6.63 4.12 19.22
N GLU A 324 7.91 3.76 19.20
CA GLU A 324 8.64 3.29 20.39
C GLU A 324 7.92 2.13 21.10
N GLY A 325 7.30 1.23 20.33
CA GLY A 325 6.55 0.07 20.81
C GLY A 325 5.17 0.37 21.37
N LYS A 326 4.64 1.59 21.19
CA LYS A 326 3.32 1.99 21.70
C LYS A 326 2.34 2.33 20.60
N ASN A 327 1.10 1.88 20.78
CA ASN A 327 -0.07 2.43 20.11
C ASN A 327 -0.24 3.88 20.55
N THR A 328 -0.42 4.81 19.61
CA THR A 328 -0.52 6.24 19.90
C THR A 328 -1.60 6.92 19.08
N ILE A 329 -2.05 8.08 19.56
CA ILE A 329 -2.78 9.05 18.76
C ILE A 329 -1.81 10.20 18.49
N LEU A 330 -1.70 10.63 17.24
CA LEU A 330 -0.87 11.77 16.86
C LEU A 330 -1.48 13.09 17.36
N ASN A 331 -0.70 14.16 17.42
CA ASN A 331 -1.07 15.42 18.09
C ASN A 331 -2.35 16.09 17.56
N TYR A 332 -2.73 15.84 16.30
CA TYR A 332 -3.91 16.39 15.65
C TYR A 332 -5.05 15.36 15.50
N GLY A 333 -4.91 14.18 16.12
CA GLY A 333 -6.00 13.22 16.33
C GLY A 333 -6.00 11.99 15.41
N THR A 334 -5.00 11.83 14.54
CA THR A 334 -4.87 10.59 13.74
C THR A 334 -4.49 9.42 14.65
N SER A 335 -5.32 8.37 14.66
CA SER A 335 -5.14 7.21 15.53
C SER A 335 -4.27 6.13 14.88
N PHE A 336 -3.27 5.65 15.60
CA PHE A 336 -2.53 4.42 15.33
C PHE A 336 -2.90 3.31 16.34
N GLN A 337 -4.07 3.39 16.96
CA GLN A 337 -4.49 2.40 17.95
C GLN A 337 -4.96 1.10 17.31
N GLU A 338 -5.53 1.19 16.10
CA GLU A 338 -6.09 0.07 15.35
C GLU A 338 -5.33 -0.16 14.04
N PRO A 339 -5.38 -1.38 13.50
CA PRO A 339 -4.82 -1.67 12.18
C PRO A 339 -5.48 -0.82 11.09
N LEU A 340 -4.65 -0.38 10.16
CA LEU A 340 -5.01 0.55 9.10
C LEU A 340 -5.13 -0.20 7.78
N LEU A 341 -6.29 -0.06 7.14
CA LEU A 341 -6.59 -0.66 5.84
C LEU A 341 -6.09 0.23 4.71
N ARG A 342 -5.82 -0.39 3.56
CA ARG A 342 -5.53 0.34 2.33
C ARG A 342 -6.68 1.34 2.05
N PRO A 343 -6.39 2.64 1.88
CA PRO A 343 -7.42 3.62 1.55
C PRO A 343 -8.21 3.22 0.31
N LEU A 344 -9.53 3.25 0.42
CA LEU A 344 -10.42 2.88 -0.69
C LEU A 344 -10.35 3.89 -1.84
N LEU A 345 -10.24 5.18 -1.50
CA LEU A 345 -10.10 6.27 -2.46
C LEU A 345 -8.64 6.73 -2.49
N ILE A 346 -7.97 6.52 -3.61
CA ILE A 346 -6.63 7.02 -3.88
C ILE A 346 -6.75 8.19 -4.87
N ASN A 347 -6.23 9.36 -4.47
CA ASN A 347 -6.23 10.58 -5.29
C ASN A 347 -7.59 10.91 -5.95
N PRO A 348 -8.69 11.00 -5.19
CA PRO A 348 -9.98 11.35 -5.77
C PRO A 348 -9.99 12.81 -6.26
N LEU A 349 -10.54 13.07 -7.45
CA LEU A 349 -10.60 14.42 -8.06
C LEU A 349 -11.88 15.17 -7.66
N LEU A 350 -12.03 15.43 -6.35
CA LEU A 350 -13.18 16.13 -5.76
C LEU A 350 -13.12 17.66 -5.92
#